data_AF-A0A4R8WQH3-F1
#
_entry.id   AF-A0A4R8WQH3-F1
#
_cell.length_a   1.000
_cell.length_b   1.000
_cell.length_c   1.000
_cell.angle_alpha   90.00
_cell.angle_beta   90.00
_cell.angle_gamma   90.00
#
_symmetry.space_group_name_H-M   'P 1'
#
loop_
_entity.id
_entity.type
_entity.pdbx_description
1 polymer ?
#
loop_
_entity_poly.entity_id
_entity_poly.type
_entity_poly.pdbx_seq_one_letter_code
_entity_poly.pdbx_strand_id
1 'polypeptide(L)'
;MERYKIDRVTSMPWVEVAHSARIMRDVLDSVGAPLPGSAFAQVDRLYPWEPASEWARDYLSAGLEHLEFWADATAPMKFHPDAIVVHRLRPVQALARAAVESASQSVWMMDATDARSTALRHLNLVLDDINEERKALPLEEKQRMTDRRAQLLARVANGTNEKEIGQFKGYMDVVKKASAAAAKHGNKQGGILIQLRWSGCGGLPLGLHTASAGRWSH
;
A
#
# COMPACT_ATOMS: atom_id res chain seq x y z
N MET A 1 0.61 34.58 4.86
CA MET A 1 0.07 33.27 5.28
C MET A 1 0.63 33.00 6.66
N GLU A 2 -0.24 33.03 7.67
CA GLU A 2 0.13 32.79 9.07
C GLU A 2 0.48 31.30 9.26
N ARG A 3 1.57 31.03 9.99
CA ARG A 3 2.02 29.65 10.26
C ARG A 3 1.55 29.26 11.66
N TYR A 4 0.83 28.15 11.76
CA TYR A 4 0.44 27.61 13.05
C TYR A 4 1.62 26.89 13.70
N LYS A 5 2.02 27.33 14.89
CA LYS A 5 3.09 26.68 15.66
C LYS A 5 2.55 25.43 16.33
N ILE A 6 3.20 24.30 16.08
CA ILE A 6 2.86 23.03 16.70
C ILE A 6 3.78 22.85 17.90
N ASP A 7 3.18 22.59 19.07
CA ASP A 7 3.92 22.28 20.28
C ASP A 7 4.37 20.81 20.30
N ARG A 8 5.29 20.50 21.22
CA ARG A 8 5.90 19.17 21.32
C ARG A 8 4.89 18.06 21.63
N VAL A 9 3.89 18.34 22.46
CA VAL A 9 2.87 17.35 22.84
C VAL A 9 2.05 16.99 21.62
N THR A 10 1.64 17.99 20.84
CA THR A 10 0.90 17.80 19.59
C THR A 10 1.72 17.05 18.53
N SER A 11 3.03 17.28 18.42
CA SER A 11 3.89 16.60 17.44
C SER A 11 4.37 15.20 17.85
N MET A 12 4.27 14.82 19.13
CA MET A 12 4.83 13.55 19.63
C MET A 12 4.31 12.31 18.89
N PRO A 13 2.98 12.17 18.63
CA PRO A 13 2.48 11.02 17.88
C PRO A 13 3.07 10.91 16.48
N TRP A 14 3.50 12.04 15.89
CA TRP A 14 4.12 12.02 14.57
C TRP A 14 5.54 11.46 14.62
N VAL A 15 6.28 11.82 15.67
CA VAL A 15 7.60 11.28 15.96
C VAL A 15 7.52 9.76 16.20
N GLU A 16 6.52 9.30 16.95
CA GLU A 16 6.28 7.88 17.18
C GLU A 16 6.03 7.10 15.88
N VAL A 17 5.18 7.62 15.00
CA VAL A 17 4.94 7.01 13.67
C VAL A 17 6.22 7.01 12.84
N ALA A 18 7.00 8.09 12.87
CA ALA A 18 8.26 8.19 12.14
C ALA A 18 9.29 7.14 12.59
N HIS A 19 9.43 6.93 13.91
CA HIS A 19 10.30 5.86 14.42
C HIS A 19 9.73 4.47 14.15
N SER A 20 8.42 4.29 14.21
CA SER A 20 7.77 3.01 13.90
C SER A 20 8.01 2.61 12.45
N ALA A 21 7.95 3.57 11.50
CA ALA A 21 8.26 3.32 10.09
C ALA A 21 9.68 2.78 9.90
N ARG A 22 10.68 3.40 10.55
CA ARG A 22 12.08 2.96 10.49
C ARG A 22 12.31 1.58 11.12
N ILE A 23 11.69 1.32 12.27
CA ILE A 23 11.75 -0.01 12.90
C ILE A 23 11.11 -1.06 11.99
N MET A 24 9.97 -0.76 11.36
CA MET A 24 9.32 -1.67 10.43
C MET A 24 10.16 -1.91 9.17
N ARG A 25 10.89 -0.89 8.69
CA ARG A 25 11.89 -1.05 7.62
C ARG A 25 12.97 -2.03 8.02
N ASP A 26 13.62 -1.81 9.17
CA ASP A 26 14.69 -2.68 9.65
C ASP A 26 14.20 -4.13 9.81
N VAL A 27 12.99 -4.32 10.34
CA VAL A 27 12.36 -5.63 10.46
C VAL A 27 12.13 -6.25 9.09
N LEU A 28 11.57 -5.51 8.13
CA LEU A 28 11.28 -6.02 6.78
C LEU A 28 12.55 -6.40 6.03
N ASP A 29 13.59 -5.59 6.12
CA ASP A 29 14.89 -5.82 5.48
C ASP A 29 15.61 -7.05 6.07
N SER A 30 15.31 -7.41 7.32
CA SER A 30 15.79 -8.64 7.95
C SER A 30 15.07 -9.91 7.45
N VAL A 31 13.93 -9.78 6.76
CA VAL A 31 13.17 -10.92 6.24
C VAL A 31 13.84 -11.44 4.96
N GLY A 32 14.50 -12.59 5.07
CA GLY A 32 15.10 -13.29 3.93
C GLY A 32 14.10 -14.06 3.06
N ALA A 33 14.60 -14.92 2.18
CA ALA A 33 13.75 -15.78 1.35
C ALA A 33 12.83 -16.69 2.22
N PRO A 34 11.65 -17.10 1.72
CA PRO A 34 10.76 -17.99 2.45
C PRO A 34 11.45 -19.29 2.87
N LEU A 35 11.29 -19.67 4.14
CA LEU A 35 11.82 -20.93 4.64
C LEU A 35 11.10 -22.12 3.98
N PRO A 36 11.79 -23.26 3.74
CA PRO A 36 11.16 -24.47 3.23
C PRO A 36 9.94 -24.89 4.07
N GLY A 37 8.82 -25.18 3.40
CA GLY A 37 7.58 -25.59 4.06
C GLY A 37 6.70 -24.44 4.58
N SER A 38 7.20 -23.21 4.63
CA SER A 38 6.39 -22.02 4.96
C SER A 38 5.26 -21.79 3.95
N ALA A 39 4.26 -20.99 4.32
CA ALA A 39 3.14 -20.66 3.44
C ALA A 39 3.62 -20.06 2.10
N PHE A 40 4.52 -19.07 2.14
CA PHE A 40 5.08 -18.47 0.93
C PHE A 40 5.92 -19.46 0.10
N ALA A 41 6.67 -20.37 0.72
CA ALA A 41 7.36 -21.43 -0.03
C ALA A 41 6.40 -22.38 -0.76
N GLN A 42 5.14 -22.49 -0.33
CA GLN A 42 4.11 -23.23 -1.08
C GLN A 42 3.55 -22.37 -2.23
N VAL A 43 3.32 -21.09 -2.00
CA VAL A 43 2.81 -20.14 -3.01
C VAL A 43 3.81 -19.98 -4.16
N ASP A 44 5.08 -19.74 -3.86
CA ASP A 44 6.11 -19.49 -4.88
C ASP A 44 6.37 -20.72 -5.75
N ARG A 45 6.06 -21.93 -5.25
CA ARG A 45 6.10 -23.15 -6.07
C ARG A 45 4.99 -23.21 -7.11
N LEU A 46 3.87 -22.53 -6.91
CA LEU A 46 2.76 -22.48 -7.87
C LEU A 46 3.07 -21.54 -9.04
N TYR A 47 3.86 -20.49 -8.80
CA TYR A 47 4.31 -19.54 -9.82
C TYR A 47 5.73 -19.03 -9.51
N PRO A 48 6.78 -19.75 -9.96
CA PRO A 48 8.17 -19.43 -9.59
C PRO A 48 8.81 -18.29 -10.39
N TRP A 49 8.17 -17.81 -11.48
CA TRP A 49 8.79 -16.84 -12.39
C TRP A 49 8.81 -15.41 -11.83
N GLU A 50 7.79 -15.03 -11.06
CA GLU A 50 7.75 -13.77 -10.29
C GLU A 50 7.17 -14.14 -8.91
N PRO A 51 8.00 -14.48 -7.91
CA PRO A 51 7.55 -15.01 -6.63
C PRO A 51 6.61 -14.05 -5.89
N ALA A 52 5.52 -14.58 -5.33
CA ALA A 52 4.56 -13.77 -4.58
C ALA A 52 5.17 -13.22 -3.29
N SER A 53 6.12 -13.95 -2.69
CA SER A 53 6.83 -13.50 -1.49
C SER A 53 7.66 -12.24 -1.71
N GLU A 54 8.34 -12.14 -2.86
CA GLU A 54 9.10 -10.96 -3.26
C GLU A 54 8.16 -9.77 -3.50
N TRP A 55 7.08 -9.98 -4.25
CA TRP A 55 6.08 -8.93 -4.49
C TRP A 55 5.41 -8.44 -3.21
N ALA A 56 5.09 -9.34 -2.27
CA ALA A 56 4.58 -8.97 -0.95
C ALA A 56 5.55 -8.03 -0.22
N ARG A 57 6.86 -8.34 -0.27
CA ARG A 57 7.89 -7.51 0.35
C ARG A 57 8.05 -6.18 -0.38
N ASP A 58 7.99 -6.17 -1.70
CA ASP A 58 8.13 -4.94 -2.49
C ASP A 58 6.97 -3.96 -2.22
N TYR A 59 5.74 -4.45 -2.13
CA TYR A 59 4.58 -3.62 -1.76
C TYR A 59 4.69 -3.05 -0.34
N LEU A 60 5.17 -3.84 0.62
CA LEU A 60 5.41 -3.35 1.98
C LEU A 60 6.56 -2.35 2.01
N SER A 61 7.62 -2.61 1.23
CA SER A 61 8.79 -1.73 1.10
C SER A 61 8.40 -0.39 0.51
N ALA A 62 7.64 -0.36 -0.59
CA ALA A 62 7.11 0.87 -1.17
C ALA A 62 6.21 1.63 -0.17
N GLY A 63 5.40 0.90 0.59
CA GLY A 63 4.61 1.47 1.68
C GLY A 63 5.45 2.19 2.73
N LEU A 64 6.56 1.56 3.14
CA LEU A 64 7.50 2.10 4.11
C LEU A 64 8.33 3.25 3.54
N GLU A 65 8.77 3.22 2.28
CA GLU A 65 9.50 4.33 1.63
C GLU A 65 8.71 5.64 1.68
N HIS A 66 7.40 5.58 1.42
CA HIS A 66 6.54 6.76 1.54
C HIS A 66 6.44 7.28 2.97
N LEU A 67 6.41 6.38 3.97
CA LEU A 67 6.40 6.76 5.38
C LEU A 67 7.76 7.29 5.84
N GLU A 68 8.86 6.74 5.35
CA GLU A 68 10.22 7.16 5.66
C GLU A 68 10.53 8.54 5.09
N PHE A 69 10.09 8.82 3.85
CA PHE A 69 10.18 10.16 3.28
C PHE A 69 9.46 11.20 4.15
N TRP A 70 8.28 10.85 4.67
CA TRP A 70 7.58 11.70 5.63
C TRP A 70 8.30 11.78 6.99
N ALA A 71 8.87 10.66 7.47
CA ALA A 71 9.58 10.56 8.73
C ALA A 71 10.85 11.43 8.74
N ASP A 72 11.57 11.50 7.62
CA ASP A 72 12.78 12.32 7.48
C ASP A 72 12.46 13.82 7.51
N ALA A 73 11.31 14.20 6.97
CA ALA A 73 10.83 15.57 7.09
C ALA A 73 10.33 15.90 8.51
N THR A 74 9.70 14.95 9.20
CA THR A 74 8.97 15.19 10.46
C THR A 74 9.82 15.02 11.71
N ALA A 75 10.65 14.00 11.72
CA ALA A 75 11.51 13.62 12.84
C ALA A 75 12.89 13.21 12.29
N PRO A 76 13.68 14.18 11.79
CA PRO A 76 15.01 13.91 11.29
C PRO A 76 15.91 13.45 12.44
N MET A 77 16.78 12.47 12.17
CA MET A 77 17.75 11.99 13.17
C MET A 77 18.89 13.00 13.41
N LYS A 78 19.10 13.92 12.47
CA LYS A 78 20.08 15.01 12.58
C LYS A 78 19.40 16.34 12.33
N PHE A 79 19.43 17.22 13.32
CA PHE A 79 18.88 18.56 13.23
C PHE A 79 19.95 19.54 12.73
N HIS A 80 19.58 20.40 11.78
CA HIS A 80 20.33 21.61 11.51
C HIS A 80 19.78 22.72 12.41
N PRO A 81 20.63 23.51 13.10
CA PRO A 81 20.18 24.51 14.08
C PRO A 81 19.17 25.51 13.51
N ASP A 82 19.29 25.84 12.22
CA ASP A 82 18.41 26.80 11.54
C ASP A 82 17.27 26.15 10.73
N ALA A 83 17.12 24.82 10.76
CA ALA A 83 16.09 24.16 9.97
C ALA A 83 14.69 24.41 10.56
N ILE A 84 13.82 25.01 9.76
CA ILE A 84 12.40 25.13 10.06
C ILE A 84 11.65 24.07 9.25
N VAL A 85 11.11 23.07 9.93
CA VAL A 85 10.23 22.08 9.30
C VAL A 85 8.85 22.68 9.06
N VAL A 86 8.37 22.61 7.83
CA VAL A 86 7.04 23.10 7.45
C VAL A 86 6.21 21.95 6.89
N HIS A 87 5.20 21.51 7.65
CA HIS A 87 4.24 20.52 7.19
C HIS A 87 3.12 21.18 6.40
N ARG A 88 2.97 20.79 5.14
CA ARG A 88 1.79 21.11 4.33
C ARG A 88 0.85 19.92 4.33
N LEU A 89 -0.45 20.16 4.51
CA LEU A 89 -1.43 19.10 4.66
C LEU A 89 -1.50 18.17 3.43
N ARG A 90 -1.61 18.74 2.22
CA ARG A 90 -1.79 17.95 0.99
C ARG A 90 -0.62 16.98 0.70
N PRO A 91 0.67 17.39 0.77
CA PRO A 91 1.78 16.46 0.62
C PRO A 91 1.76 15.32 1.65
N VAL A 92 1.47 15.62 2.92
CA VAL A 92 1.40 14.59 3.97
C VAL A 92 0.27 13.60 3.68
N GLN A 93 -0.90 14.08 3.25
CA GLN A 93 -2.02 13.23 2.84
C GLN A 93 -1.69 12.36 1.63
N ALA A 94 -0.98 12.91 0.64
CA ALA A 94 -0.58 12.15 -0.54
C ALA A 94 0.38 11.01 -0.20
N LEU A 95 1.37 11.25 0.67
CA LEU A 95 2.30 10.23 1.14
C LEU A 95 1.59 9.15 1.96
N ALA A 96 0.69 9.56 2.87
CA ALA A 96 -0.11 8.62 3.66
C ALA A 96 -0.99 7.74 2.76
N ARG A 97 -1.60 8.30 1.71
CA ARG A 97 -2.39 7.55 0.74
C ARG A 97 -1.53 6.54 -0.02
N ALA A 98 -0.40 6.97 -0.54
CA ALA A 98 0.51 6.11 -1.29
C ALA A 98 1.06 4.95 -0.42
N ALA A 99 1.39 5.25 0.84
CA ALA A 99 1.79 4.22 1.81
C ALA A 99 0.70 3.16 2.02
N VAL A 100 -0.55 3.60 2.25
CA VAL A 100 -1.69 2.70 2.45
C VAL A 100 -2.00 1.89 1.18
N GLU A 101 -1.98 2.50 0.00
CA GLU A 101 -2.24 1.82 -1.28
C GLU A 101 -1.22 0.72 -1.56
N SER A 102 0.06 1.01 -1.30
CA SER A 102 1.14 0.04 -1.49
C SER A 102 1.01 -1.12 -0.52
N ALA A 103 0.94 -0.86 0.79
CA ALA A 103 0.86 -1.91 1.81
C ALA A 103 -0.41 -2.76 1.70
N SER A 104 -1.54 -2.15 1.28
CA SER A 104 -2.82 -2.87 1.15
C SER A 104 -2.77 -4.00 0.13
N GLN A 105 -1.95 -3.90 -0.91
CA GLN A 105 -1.82 -4.96 -1.92
C GLN A 105 -1.22 -6.23 -1.30
N SER A 106 -0.17 -6.09 -0.50
CA SER A 106 0.44 -7.19 0.25
C SER A 106 -0.53 -7.79 1.27
N VAL A 107 -1.21 -6.96 2.07
CA VAL A 107 -2.20 -7.44 3.06
C VAL A 107 -3.36 -8.17 2.38
N TRP A 108 -3.90 -7.62 1.30
CA TRP A 108 -4.97 -8.27 0.54
C TRP A 108 -4.52 -9.59 -0.08
N MET A 109 -3.30 -9.67 -0.61
CA MET A 109 -2.75 -10.92 -1.13
C MET A 109 -2.61 -11.97 -0.02
N MET A 110 -2.08 -11.58 1.14
CA MET A 110 -1.84 -12.48 2.29
C MET A 110 -3.10 -12.90 3.05
N ASP A 111 -4.20 -12.14 2.97
CA ASP A 111 -5.50 -12.49 3.56
C ASP A 111 -6.25 -13.58 2.75
N ALA A 112 -5.56 -14.33 1.90
CA ALA A 112 -6.13 -15.47 1.20
C ALA A 112 -6.21 -16.69 2.14
N THR A 113 -7.13 -17.61 1.83
CA THR A 113 -7.39 -18.80 2.67
C THR A 113 -6.33 -19.87 2.53
N ASP A 114 -5.65 -19.92 1.40
CA ASP A 114 -4.74 -21.00 1.01
C ASP A 114 -3.72 -20.53 -0.03
N ALA A 115 -2.71 -21.37 -0.28
CA ALA A 115 -1.61 -21.03 -1.18
C ALA A 115 -2.06 -20.78 -2.63
N ARG A 116 -3.06 -21.53 -3.12
CA ARG A 116 -3.58 -21.35 -4.48
C ARG A 116 -4.32 -20.03 -4.60
N SER A 117 -5.20 -19.73 -3.65
CA SER A 117 -5.90 -18.46 -3.57
C SER A 117 -4.94 -17.27 -3.47
N THR A 118 -3.83 -17.42 -2.74
CA THR A 118 -2.76 -16.40 -2.66
C THR A 118 -2.10 -16.21 -4.03
N ALA A 119 -1.71 -17.30 -4.70
CA ALA A 119 -1.11 -17.25 -6.04
C ALA A 119 -2.05 -16.63 -7.08
N LEU A 120 -3.36 -16.90 -7.01
CA LEU A 120 -4.34 -16.27 -7.91
C LEU A 120 -4.48 -14.77 -7.64
N ARG A 121 -4.49 -14.32 -6.38
CA ARG A 121 -4.47 -12.89 -6.03
C ARG A 121 -3.20 -12.21 -6.51
N HIS A 122 -2.05 -12.87 -6.39
CA HIS A 122 -0.77 -12.40 -6.91
C HIS A 122 -0.82 -12.20 -8.43
N LEU A 123 -1.18 -13.25 -9.18
CA LEU A 123 -1.30 -13.19 -10.65
C LEU A 123 -2.29 -12.11 -11.11
N ASN A 124 -3.35 -11.88 -10.34
CA ASN A 124 -4.31 -10.81 -10.59
C ASN A 124 -3.65 -9.43 -10.53
N LEU A 125 -2.80 -9.17 -9.52
CA LEU A 125 -2.02 -7.93 -9.41
C LEU A 125 -1.02 -7.78 -10.56
N VAL A 126 -0.28 -8.84 -10.90
CA VAL A 126 0.70 -8.80 -11.99
C VAL A 126 0.00 -8.48 -13.33
N LEU A 127 -1.15 -9.11 -13.59
CA LEU A 127 -1.92 -8.84 -14.80
C LEU A 127 -2.46 -7.41 -14.84
N ASP A 128 -2.89 -6.86 -13.70
CA ASP A 128 -3.33 -5.47 -13.59
C ASP A 128 -2.17 -4.50 -13.85
N ASP A 129 -1.01 -4.74 -13.25
CA ASP A 129 0.19 -3.91 -13.43
C ASP A 129 0.62 -3.87 -14.90
N ILE A 130 0.65 -5.02 -15.60
CA ILE A 130 0.90 -5.07 -17.05
C ILE A 130 -0.13 -4.23 -17.83
N ASN A 131 -1.41 -4.25 -17.41
CA ASN A 131 -2.45 -3.46 -18.07
C ASN A 131 -2.27 -1.96 -17.83
N GLU A 132 -1.91 -1.54 -16.61
CA GLU A 132 -1.64 -0.14 -16.27
C GLU A 132 -0.37 0.36 -16.98
N GLU A 133 0.72 -0.41 -16.98
CA GLU A 133 1.95 -0.10 -17.72
C GLU A 133 1.63 0.10 -19.21
N ARG A 134 0.85 -0.81 -19.82
CA ARG A 134 0.41 -0.68 -21.21
C ARG A 134 -0.39 0.59 -21.49
N LYS A 135 -1.19 1.08 -20.52
CA LYS A 135 -1.95 2.34 -20.69
C LYS A 135 -1.02 3.54 -20.68
N ALA A 136 0.02 3.52 -19.87
CA ALA A 136 0.99 4.60 -19.73
C ALA A 136 1.98 4.69 -20.90
N LEU A 137 2.23 3.57 -21.61
CA LEU A 137 3.21 3.52 -22.70
C LEU A 137 2.72 4.16 -24.02
N PRO A 138 3.66 4.68 -24.84
CA PRO A 138 3.41 5.05 -26.25
C PRO A 138 2.89 3.88 -27.09
N LEU A 139 2.18 4.15 -28.19
CA LEU A 139 1.47 3.14 -28.99
C LEU A 139 2.40 2.04 -29.51
N GLU A 140 3.60 2.42 -29.95
CA GLU A 140 4.66 1.57 -30.46
C GLU A 140 5.20 0.57 -29.43
N GLU A 141 5.11 0.87 -28.14
CA GLU A 141 5.57 -0.01 -27.06
C GLU A 141 4.46 -0.90 -26.49
N LYS A 142 3.19 -0.64 -26.81
CA LYS A 142 2.06 -1.41 -26.25
C LYS A 142 2.07 -2.87 -26.64
N GLN A 143 2.64 -3.21 -27.81
CA GLN A 143 2.74 -4.60 -28.24
C GLN A 143 3.62 -5.42 -27.28
N ARG A 144 4.71 -4.84 -26.75
CA ARG A 144 5.57 -5.49 -25.76
C ARG A 144 4.78 -5.96 -24.53
N MET A 145 3.83 -5.13 -24.07
CA MET A 145 2.98 -5.48 -22.93
C MET A 145 1.93 -6.53 -23.26
N THR A 146 1.37 -6.50 -24.47
CA THR A 146 0.49 -7.56 -24.97
C THR A 146 1.22 -8.91 -24.98
N ASP A 147 2.47 -8.93 -25.44
CA ASP A 147 3.30 -10.13 -25.51
C ASP A 147 3.68 -10.62 -24.10
N ARG A 148 4.08 -9.72 -23.20
CA ARG A 148 4.37 -10.04 -21.79
C ARG A 148 3.16 -10.69 -21.11
N ARG A 149 1.97 -10.13 -21.34
CA ARG A 149 0.71 -10.67 -20.83
C ARG A 149 0.43 -12.07 -21.36
N ALA A 150 0.59 -12.29 -22.66
CA ALA A 150 0.39 -13.60 -23.29
C ALA A 150 1.38 -14.64 -22.74
N GLN A 151 2.64 -14.26 -22.52
CA GLN A 151 3.65 -15.12 -21.92
C GLN A 151 3.30 -15.52 -20.49
N LEU A 152 2.82 -14.58 -19.66
CA LEU A 152 2.37 -14.89 -18.30
C LEU A 152 1.24 -15.92 -18.32
N LEU A 153 0.21 -15.71 -19.14
CA LEU A 153 -0.89 -16.67 -19.27
C LEU A 153 -0.43 -18.04 -19.76
N ALA A 154 0.51 -18.09 -20.71
CA ALA A 154 1.06 -19.34 -21.22
C ALA A 154 1.80 -20.13 -20.12
N ARG A 155 2.52 -19.45 -19.22
CA ARG A 155 3.23 -20.09 -18.08
C ARG A 155 2.28 -20.78 -17.11
N VAL A 156 1.07 -20.24 -16.94
CA VAL A 156 0.10 -20.73 -15.94
C VAL A 156 -1.02 -21.60 -16.53
N ALA A 157 -1.07 -21.74 -17.86
CA ALA A 157 -2.16 -22.40 -18.59
C ALA A 157 -2.42 -23.87 -18.17
N ASN A 158 -1.40 -24.59 -17.68
CA ASN A 158 -1.53 -25.99 -17.28
C ASN A 158 -2.19 -26.17 -15.89
N GLY A 159 -2.32 -25.11 -15.10
CA GLY A 159 -2.85 -25.19 -13.72
C GLY A 159 -3.96 -24.19 -13.40
N THR A 160 -4.15 -23.17 -14.24
CA THR A 160 -5.23 -22.19 -14.10
C THR A 160 -5.52 -21.51 -15.44
N ASN A 161 -6.53 -20.65 -15.47
CA ASN A 161 -6.88 -19.82 -16.61
C ASN A 161 -7.22 -18.40 -16.15
N GLU A 162 -7.30 -17.47 -17.09
CA GLU A 162 -7.56 -16.06 -16.78
C GLU A 162 -8.85 -15.83 -15.99
N LYS A 163 -9.91 -16.60 -16.27
CA LYS A 163 -11.19 -16.48 -15.57
C LYS A 163 -11.05 -16.84 -14.08
N GLU A 164 -10.21 -17.81 -13.76
CA GLU A 164 -9.90 -18.22 -12.38
C GLU A 164 -9.01 -17.20 -11.65
N ILE A 165 -8.04 -16.59 -12.34
CA ILE A 165 -7.24 -15.49 -11.80
C ILE A 165 -8.13 -14.29 -11.45
N GLY A 166 -9.18 -14.08 -12.26
CA GLY A 166 -10.16 -13.03 -12.07
C GLY A 166 -9.62 -11.68 -12.53
N GLN A 167 -10.35 -10.62 -12.13
CA GLN A 167 -10.04 -9.26 -12.55
C GLN A 167 -9.85 -8.37 -11.32
N PHE A 168 -8.83 -7.53 -11.37
CA PHE A 168 -8.60 -6.50 -10.38
C PHE A 168 -9.79 -5.54 -10.32
N LYS A 169 -10.30 -5.27 -9.12
CA LYS A 169 -11.47 -4.41 -8.90
C LYS A 169 -11.10 -2.96 -8.56
N GLY A 170 -9.82 -2.62 -8.72
CA GLY A 170 -9.27 -1.31 -8.42
C GLY A 170 -8.73 -1.21 -6.99
N TYR A 171 -7.81 -0.27 -6.79
CA TYR A 171 -7.14 -0.04 -5.50
C TYR A 171 -8.11 0.20 -4.34
N MET A 172 -9.25 0.84 -4.61
CA MET A 172 -10.30 1.06 -3.61
C MET A 172 -10.83 -0.22 -2.98
N ASP A 173 -11.05 -1.26 -3.79
CA ASP A 173 -11.54 -2.54 -3.31
C ASP A 173 -10.46 -3.25 -2.48
N VAL A 174 -9.20 -3.19 -2.94
CA VAL A 174 -8.05 -3.73 -2.21
C VAL A 174 -7.87 -3.06 -0.86
N VAL A 175 -7.87 -1.73 -0.79
CA VAL A 175 -7.72 -0.98 0.47
C VAL A 175 -8.85 -1.33 1.44
N LYS A 176 -10.10 -1.43 0.97
CA LYS A 176 -11.24 -1.82 1.82
C LYS A 176 -11.07 -3.24 2.37
N LYS A 177 -10.70 -4.20 1.52
CA LYS A 177 -10.50 -5.60 1.92
C LYS A 177 -9.30 -5.75 2.87
N ALA A 178 -8.19 -5.07 2.58
CA ALA A 178 -7.03 -5.04 3.45
C ALA A 178 -7.35 -4.39 4.81
N SER A 179 -8.13 -3.31 4.82
CA SER A 179 -8.59 -2.68 6.07
C SER A 179 -9.47 -3.60 6.89
N ALA A 180 -10.39 -4.35 6.24
CA ALA A 180 -11.22 -5.34 6.89
C ALA A 180 -10.39 -6.51 7.45
N ALA A 181 -9.39 -6.99 6.70
CA ALA A 181 -8.44 -8.01 7.14
C ALA A 181 -7.65 -7.53 8.36
N ALA A 182 -7.10 -6.32 8.31
CA ALA A 182 -6.37 -5.72 9.42
C ALA A 182 -7.26 -5.52 10.66
N ALA A 183 -8.55 -5.17 10.50
CA ALA A 183 -9.49 -5.07 11.61
C ALA A 183 -9.84 -6.44 12.24
N LYS A 184 -9.86 -7.50 11.43
CA LYS A 184 -10.14 -8.88 11.86
C LYS A 184 -8.94 -9.52 12.56
N HIS A 185 -7.74 -9.29 12.04
CA HIS A 185 -6.50 -9.93 12.48
C HIS A 185 -5.65 -9.06 13.42
N GLY A 186 -5.92 -7.76 13.50
CA GLY A 186 -5.26 -6.79 14.39
C GLY A 186 -6.23 -6.13 15.38
N ASN A 187 -5.78 -5.04 16.02
CA ASN A 187 -6.66 -4.23 16.87
C ASN A 187 -7.70 -3.50 16.00
N LYS A 188 -9.00 -3.69 16.29
CA LYS A 188 -10.15 -3.12 15.56
C LYS A 188 -10.07 -1.61 15.27
N GLN A 189 -9.35 -0.85 16.08
CA GLN A 189 -9.13 0.59 15.87
C GLN A 189 -8.23 0.90 14.66
N GLY A 190 -7.25 0.05 14.35
CA GLY A 190 -6.31 0.27 13.23
C GLY A 190 -6.97 0.17 11.85
N GLY A 191 -7.81 -0.85 11.63
CA GLY A 191 -8.48 -1.06 10.34
C GLY A 191 -9.53 0.02 10.01
N ILE A 192 -10.25 0.53 11.01
CA ILE A 192 -11.20 1.65 10.84
C ILE A 192 -10.47 2.95 10.49
N LEU A 193 -9.33 3.21 11.12
CA LEU A 193 -8.52 4.41 10.86
C LEU A 193 -7.90 4.41 9.46
N ILE A 194 -7.48 3.26 8.92
CA ILE A 194 -6.94 3.16 7.55
C ILE A 194 -8.01 3.56 6.52
N GLN A 195 -9.23 3.02 6.65
CA GLN A 195 -10.31 3.29 5.71
C GLN A 195 -10.83 4.74 5.78
N LEU A 196 -10.93 5.32 6.98
CA LEU A 196 -11.31 6.73 7.17
C LEU A 196 -10.23 7.68 6.65
N ARG A 197 -8.95 7.41 6.94
CA ARG A 197 -7.83 8.27 6.53
C ARG A 197 -7.62 8.25 5.02
N TRP A 198 -7.84 7.11 4.37
CA TRP A 198 -7.79 7.02 2.91
C TRP A 198 -8.98 7.74 2.26
N SER A 199 -10.21 7.52 2.76
CA SER A 199 -11.41 8.19 2.23
C SER A 199 -11.36 9.72 2.37
N GLY A 200 -10.80 10.21 3.48
CA GLY A 200 -10.55 11.64 3.70
C GLY A 200 -9.48 12.25 2.79
N CYS A 201 -8.63 11.44 2.15
CA CYS A 201 -7.64 11.89 1.16
C CYS A 201 -8.18 11.87 -0.28
N GLY A 202 -9.30 11.18 -0.56
CA GLY A 202 -9.90 11.06 -1.89
C GLY A 202 -10.92 12.14 -2.26
N GLY A 203 -11.41 12.92 -1.30
CA GLY A 203 -12.46 13.93 -1.51
C GLY A 203 -11.93 15.36 -1.46
N LEU A 204 -11.40 15.88 -2.57
CA LEU A 204 -11.32 17.31 -2.93
C LEU A 204 -10.68 17.41 -4.33
N PRO A 205 -11.49 17.19 -5.38
CA PRO A 205 -12.04 18.37 -6.06
C PRO A 205 -13.53 18.22 -6.44
N LEU A 206 -14.25 19.34 -6.38
CA LEU A 206 -15.68 19.58 -6.74
C LEU A 206 -16.70 19.32 -5.61
N GLY A 207 -17.16 20.41 -4.99
CA GLY A 207 -18.35 20.41 -4.11
C GLY A 207 -18.22 21.29 -2.87
N LEU A 208 -18.05 22.61 -3.05
CA LEU A 208 -18.38 23.58 -2.01
C LEU A 208 -19.91 23.64 -1.85
N HIS A 209 -20.36 23.89 -0.61
CA HIS A 209 -21.75 23.92 -0.08
C HIS A 209 -22.24 22.54 0.40
N THR A 210 -22.47 22.30 1.69
CA THR A 210 -23.11 23.15 2.70
C THR A 210 -22.52 22.93 4.10
N ALA A 211 -22.23 24.03 4.78
CA ALA A 211 -22.06 24.04 6.22
C ALA A 211 -23.44 24.02 6.89
N SER A 212 -23.62 23.22 7.93
CA SER A 212 -24.57 23.54 8.99
C SER A 212 -24.02 23.09 10.33
N ALA A 213 -23.83 24.10 11.19
CA ALA A 213 -23.41 24.02 12.57
C ALA A 213 -24.44 23.36 13.49
N GLY A 214 -23.98 22.86 14.63
CA GLY A 214 -24.81 22.38 15.75
C GLY A 214 -23.94 21.63 16.77
N ARG A 215 -23.14 22.31 17.59
CA ARG A 215 -23.47 22.80 18.95
C ARG A 215 -23.89 21.66 19.89
N TRP A 216 -23.02 21.27 20.82
CA TRP A 216 -23.39 20.58 22.06
C TRP A 216 -22.77 21.33 23.24
N SER A 217 -23.66 21.85 24.09
CA SER A 217 -23.41 22.42 25.40
C SER A 217 -24.39 21.76 26.37
N HIS A 218 -23.90 21.51 27.57
CA HIS A 218 -24.48 20.80 28.73
C HIS A 218 -24.22 19.29 28.74
#